data_AF-A0A0K1Q9J4-F1
#
_entry.id   AF-A0A0K1Q9J4-F1
#
_cell.length_a   1.000
_cell.length_b   1.000
_cell.length_c   1.000
_cell.angle_alpha   90.00
_cell.angle_beta   90.00
_cell.angle_gamma   90.00
#
_symmetry.space_group_name_H-M   'P 1'
#
loop_
_entity.id
_entity.type
_entity.pdbx_description
1 polymer ?
#
loop_
_entity_poly.entity_id
_entity_poly.type
_entity_poly.pdbx_seq_one_letter_code
_entity_poly.pdbx_strand_id
1 'polypeptide(L)'
;MSDDRLLYTRQVRLPEVGEAGQARLAASTAPLGGAGFARTIEAKYLERAGLTTATSGTPASVEVASLGLRNEAAREVGEGALRALAAIRNVLLGDPR
;
A
#
# COMPACT_ATOMS: atom_id res chain seq x y z
N MET A 1 18.72 6.36 14.56
CA MET A 1 18.41 6.56 13.12
C MET A 1 19.10 5.50 12.23
N SER A 2 19.14 4.21 12.59
CA SER A 2 19.94 3.21 11.84
C SER A 2 19.21 1.93 11.37
N ASP A 3 18.02 1.61 11.86
CA ASP A 3 17.33 0.35 11.49
C ASP A 3 16.43 0.48 10.24
N ASP A 4 15.68 1.58 10.11
CA ASP A 4 14.75 1.78 8.99
C ASP A 4 15.44 1.80 7.62
N ARG A 5 16.69 2.27 7.58
CA ARG A 5 17.45 2.37 6.33
C ARG A 5 17.80 0.99 5.76
N LEU A 6 18.06 0.00 6.62
CA LEU A 6 18.27 -1.39 6.20
C LEU A 6 16.96 -2.03 5.75
N LEU A 7 15.84 -1.71 6.40
CA LEU A 7 14.52 -2.26 6.09
C LEU A 7 14.06 -1.92 4.66
N TYR A 8 14.29 -0.68 4.21
CA TYR A 8 13.80 -0.17 2.92
C TYR A 8 14.86 -0.13 1.81
N THR A 9 16.05 -0.71 2.03
CA THR A 9 17.18 -0.62 1.08
C THR A 9 16.81 -1.08 -0.33
N ARG A 10 15.96 -2.11 -0.48
CA ARG A 10 15.52 -2.58 -1.80
C ARG A 10 14.54 -1.62 -2.47
N GLN A 11 13.64 -1.01 -1.70
CA GLN A 11 12.63 -0.07 -2.20
C GLN A 11 13.29 1.23 -2.66
N VAL A 12 14.21 1.79 -1.84
CA VAL A 12 14.94 3.03 -2.15
C VAL A 12 15.77 2.96 -3.44
N ARG A 13 16.18 1.76 -3.87
CA ARG A 13 16.91 1.56 -5.14
C ARG A 13 16.05 1.69 -6.39
N LEU A 14 14.72 1.66 -6.25
CA LEU A 14 13.80 1.87 -7.36
C LEU A 14 13.75 3.36 -7.69
N PRO A 15 13.95 3.78 -8.97
CA PRO A 15 13.91 5.19 -9.36
C PRO A 15 12.63 5.92 -8.97
N GLU A 16 11.50 5.21 -8.99
CA GLU A 16 10.17 5.75 -8.68
C GLU A 16 9.97 6.00 -7.18
N VAL A 17 10.78 5.36 -6.33
CA VAL A 17 10.75 5.52 -4.88
C VAL A 17 11.89 6.44 -4.44
N GLY A 18 13.15 6.03 -4.62
CA GLY A 18 14.31 6.79 -4.13
C GLY A 18 14.26 7.08 -2.62
N GLU A 19 15.20 7.87 -2.12
CA GLU A 19 15.17 8.30 -0.71
C GLU A 19 13.99 9.25 -0.45
N ALA A 20 13.69 10.13 -1.40
CA ALA A 20 12.60 11.12 -1.26
C ALA A 20 11.21 10.46 -1.22
N GLY A 21 10.94 9.48 -2.09
CA GLY A 21 9.67 8.76 -2.09
C GLY A 21 9.53 7.88 -0.86
N GLN A 22 10.61 7.21 -0.42
CA GLN A 22 10.55 6.46 0.85
C GLN A 22 10.26 7.38 2.05
N ALA A 23 10.84 8.58 2.09
CA ALA A 23 10.53 9.58 3.11
C ALA A 23 9.05 10.01 3.05
N ARG A 24 8.47 10.19 1.85
CA ARG A 24 7.03 10.46 1.69
C ARG A 24 6.17 9.31 2.22
N LEU A 25 6.52 8.06 1.91
CA LEU A 25 5.81 6.87 2.40
C LEU A 25 5.83 6.80 3.93
N ALA A 26 7.02 6.97 4.53
CA ALA A 26 7.21 6.95 5.99
C ALA A 26 6.42 8.05 6.73
N ALA A 27 6.24 9.21 6.10
CA ALA A 27 5.48 10.32 6.65
C ALA A 27 3.96 10.21 6.43
N SER A 28 3.48 9.21 5.67
CA SER A 28 2.10 9.12 5.23
C SER A 28 1.27 8.12 6.04
N THR A 29 -0.03 8.42 6.18
CA THR A 29 -1.02 7.52 6.76
C THR A 29 -2.09 7.15 5.72
N ALA A 30 -2.38 5.86 5.58
CA ALA A 30 -3.33 5.32 4.62
C ALA A 30 -4.53 4.63 5.31
N PRO A 31 -5.78 5.11 5.13
CA PRO A 31 -6.98 4.37 5.52
C PRO A 31 -7.11 3.04 4.78
N LEU A 32 -7.42 1.98 5.54
CA LEU A 32 -7.70 0.65 5.01
C LEU A 32 -9.13 0.54 4.47
N GLY A 33 -9.28 0.02 3.25
CA GLY A 33 -10.58 -0.14 2.58
C GLY A 33 -11.08 -1.58 2.47
N GLY A 34 -10.20 -2.56 2.59
CA GLY A 34 -10.57 -3.97 2.54
C GLY A 34 -11.31 -4.43 3.80
N ALA A 35 -12.03 -5.54 3.66
CA ALA A 35 -12.61 -6.32 4.75
C ALA A 35 -11.95 -7.71 4.81
N GLY A 36 -12.20 -8.46 5.89
CA GLY A 36 -11.72 -9.84 6.02
C GLY A 36 -10.22 -10.00 5.76
N PHE A 37 -9.85 -10.99 4.95
CA PHE A 37 -8.46 -11.28 4.65
C PHE A 37 -7.85 -10.22 3.70
N ALA A 38 -8.65 -9.62 2.83
CA ALA A 38 -8.19 -8.53 1.96
C ALA A 38 -7.63 -7.35 2.78
N ARG A 39 -8.27 -7.02 3.91
CA ARG A 39 -7.77 -5.99 4.85
C ARG A 39 -6.40 -6.35 5.43
N THR A 40 -6.21 -7.60 5.81
CA THR A 40 -4.93 -8.10 6.35
C THR A 40 -3.83 -7.98 5.31
N ILE A 41 -4.12 -8.33 4.05
CA ILE A 41 -3.17 -8.19 2.95
C ILE A 41 -2.86 -6.71 2.70
N GLU A 42 -3.89 -5.86 2.60
CA GLU A 42 -3.72 -4.42 2.41
C GLU A 42 -2.81 -3.80 3.48
N ALA A 43 -3.11 -4.03 4.76
CA ALA A 43 -2.33 -3.51 5.87
C ALA A 43 -0.87 -3.99 5.80
N LYS A 44 -0.65 -5.28 5.56
CA LYS A 44 0.70 -5.86 5.49
C LYS A 44 1.53 -5.21 4.38
N TYR A 45 0.96 -4.96 3.20
CA TYR A 45 1.70 -4.31 2.12
C TYR A 45 2.01 -2.85 2.43
N LEU A 46 1.07 -2.11 3.03
CA LEU A 46 1.24 -0.70 3.41
C LEU A 46 2.31 -0.52 4.50
N GLU A 47 2.23 -1.31 5.56
CA GLU A 47 3.22 -1.30 6.65
C GLU A 47 4.62 -1.64 6.13
N ARG A 48 4.72 -2.62 5.21
CA ARG A 48 6.01 -3.01 4.60
C ARG A 48 6.55 -2.00 3.59
N ALA A 49 5.69 -1.16 3.02
CA ALA A 49 6.10 0.01 2.25
C ALA A 49 6.53 1.18 3.15
N GLY A 50 6.27 1.09 4.46
CA GLY A 50 6.63 2.11 5.45
C GLY A 50 5.50 3.08 5.80
N LEU A 51 4.27 2.88 5.29
CA LEU A 51 3.14 3.72 5.66
C LEU A 51 2.58 3.33 7.03
N THR A 52 2.02 4.32 7.72
CA THR A 52 1.11 4.07 8.84
C THR A 52 -0.29 3.74 8.32
N THR A 53 -0.99 2.77 8.90
CA THR A 53 -2.37 2.45 8.51
C THR A 53 -3.39 3.11 9.44
N ALA A 54 -4.53 3.55 8.90
CA ALA A 54 -5.66 4.07 9.68
C ALA A 54 -6.92 3.25 9.46
N THR A 55 -7.80 3.23 10.46
CA THR A 55 -9.13 2.62 10.35
C THR A 55 -10.21 3.60 9.90
N SER A 56 -9.91 4.90 9.88
CA SER A 56 -10.80 5.99 9.48
C SER A 56 -10.23 6.79 8.31
N GLY A 57 -11.10 7.40 7.52
CA GLY A 57 -10.76 8.16 6.31
C GLY A 57 -11.27 7.49 5.03
N THR A 58 -11.04 8.13 3.89
CA THR A 58 -11.45 7.60 2.57
C THR A 58 -10.38 6.65 2.04
N PRO A 59 -10.62 5.34 1.92
CA PRO A 59 -9.62 4.41 1.39
C PRO A 59 -9.42 4.58 -0.12
N ALA A 60 -8.35 3.98 -0.66
CA ALA A 60 -8.18 3.92 -2.11
C ALA A 60 -9.26 3.01 -2.74
N SER A 61 -9.89 3.50 -3.82
CA SER A 61 -10.85 2.73 -4.61
C SER A 61 -10.14 1.89 -5.65
N VAL A 62 -10.59 0.65 -5.85
CA VAL A 62 -10.03 -0.28 -6.84
C VAL A 62 -11.11 -1.17 -7.45
N GLU A 63 -10.98 -1.46 -8.74
CA GLU A 63 -11.89 -2.34 -9.48
C GLU A 63 -11.37 -3.79 -9.46
N VAL A 64 -11.66 -4.54 -8.39
CA VAL A 64 -11.17 -5.92 -8.22
C VAL A 64 -11.74 -6.88 -9.28
N ALA A 65 -12.95 -6.61 -9.76
CA ALA A 65 -13.64 -7.45 -10.73
C ALA A 65 -12.85 -7.60 -12.06
N SER A 66 -12.04 -6.60 -12.42
CA SER A 66 -11.23 -6.63 -13.64
C SER A 66 -10.12 -7.68 -13.61
N LEU A 67 -9.80 -8.24 -12.44
CA LEU A 67 -8.78 -9.28 -12.29
C LEU A 67 -9.24 -10.66 -12.80
N GLY A 68 -10.55 -10.87 -13.03
CA GLY A 68 -11.08 -12.14 -13.55
C GLY A 68 -10.89 -13.34 -12.60
N LEU A 69 -10.63 -13.09 -11.32
CA LEU A 69 -10.34 -14.13 -10.33
C LEU A 69 -11.62 -14.85 -9.89
N ARG A 70 -11.70 -16.14 -10.23
CA ARG A 70 -12.83 -17.00 -9.87
C ARG A 70 -12.74 -17.55 -8.44
N ASN A 71 -11.53 -17.85 -7.98
CA ASN A 71 -11.28 -18.31 -6.63
C ASN A 71 -11.41 -17.15 -5.62
N GLU A 72 -12.18 -17.36 -4.56
CA GLU A 72 -12.47 -16.33 -3.56
C GLU A 72 -11.24 -15.92 -2.76
N ALA A 73 -10.45 -16.87 -2.27
CA ALA A 73 -9.23 -16.57 -1.51
C ALA A 73 -8.21 -15.78 -2.35
N ALA A 74 -8.06 -16.14 -3.64
CA ALA A 74 -7.22 -15.38 -4.56
C ALA A 74 -7.75 -13.96 -4.79
N ARG A 75 -9.07 -13.78 -4.83
CA ARG A 75 -9.71 -12.47 -4.99
C ARG A 75 -9.45 -11.58 -3.78
N GLU A 76 -9.53 -12.09 -2.55
CA GLU A 76 -9.21 -11.32 -1.35
C GLU A 76 -7.74 -10.85 -1.34
N VAL A 77 -6.81 -11.74 -1.72
CA VAL A 77 -5.40 -11.36 -1.87
C VAL A 77 -5.22 -10.28 -2.94
N GLY A 78 -5.85 -10.45 -4.09
CA GLY A 78 -5.80 -9.50 -5.19
C GLY A 78 -6.36 -8.13 -4.81
N GLU A 79 -7.51 -8.09 -4.13
CA GLU A 79 -8.11 -6.86 -3.62
C GLU A 79 -7.16 -6.13 -2.67
N GLY A 80 -6.66 -6.81 -1.64
CA GLY A 80 -5.79 -6.19 -0.64
C GLY A 80 -4.50 -5.64 -1.26
N ALA A 81 -3.88 -6.40 -2.17
CA ALA A 81 -2.68 -5.98 -2.86
C ALA A 81 -2.93 -4.77 -3.78
N LEU A 82 -4.04 -4.76 -4.52
CA LEU A 82 -4.38 -3.68 -5.44
C LEU A 82 -4.71 -2.38 -4.69
N ARG A 83 -5.45 -2.46 -3.56
CA ARG A 83 -5.71 -1.31 -2.69
C ARG A 83 -4.42 -0.72 -2.13
N ALA A 84 -3.53 -1.57 -1.61
CA ALA A 84 -2.24 -1.13 -1.10
C ALA A 84 -1.39 -0.46 -2.19
N LEU A 85 -1.35 -1.04 -3.39
CA LEU A 85 -0.65 -0.47 -4.54
C LEU A 85 -1.21 0.90 -4.92
N ALA A 86 -2.54 1.04 -4.97
CA ALA A 86 -3.20 2.32 -5.27
C ALA A 86 -2.83 3.39 -4.23
N ALA A 87 -2.86 3.06 -2.95
CA ALA A 87 -2.47 3.98 -1.88
C ALA A 87 -0.99 4.38 -1.94
N ILE A 88 -0.07 3.41 -2.16
CA ILE A 88 1.37 3.69 -2.33
C ILE A 88 1.60 4.61 -3.53
N ARG A 89 0.93 4.32 -4.65
CA ARG A 89 1.03 5.15 -5.88
C ARG A 89 0.57 6.59 -5.62
N ASN A 90 -0.55 6.79 -4.93
CA ASN A 90 -1.06 8.13 -4.62
C ASN A 90 -0.04 8.93 -3.79
N VAL A 91 0.60 8.30 -2.79
CA VAL A 91 1.65 8.95 -1.99
C VAL A 91 2.90 9.27 -2.81
N LEU A 92 3.34 8.36 -3.68
CA LEU A 92 4.55 8.56 -4.47
C LEU A 92 4.39 9.63 -5.55
N LEU A 93 3.23 9.67 -6.21
CA LEU A 93 2.92 10.62 -7.28
C LEU A 93 2.38 11.96 -6.76
N GLY A 94 2.09 12.07 -5.46
CA GLY A 94 1.55 13.29 -4.87
C GLY A 94 0.12 13.60 -5.29
N ASP A 95 -0.62 12.60 -5.76
CA ASP A 95 -2.01 12.74 -6.19
C ASP A 95 -2.90 12.66 -4.94
N PRO A 96 -3.47 13.78 -4.46
CA PRO A 96 -4.45 13.74 -3.39
C PRO A 96 -5.72 13.15 -3.98
N ARG A 97 -6.39 12.32 -3.17
CA ARG A 97 -7.73 11.81 -3.46
C ARG A 97 -8.70 12.91 -3.88
#